data_AF-A0A259KUD7-F1
#
_entry.id   AF-A0A259KUD7-F1
#
_cell.length_a   1.000
_cell.length_b   1.000
_cell.length_c   1.000
_cell.angle_alpha   90.00
_cell.angle_beta   90.00
_cell.angle_gamma   90.00
#
_symmetry.space_group_name_H-M   'P 1'
#
loop_
_entity.id
_entity.type
_entity.pdbx_description
1 polymer ?
#
loop_
_entity_poly.entity_id
_entity_poly.type
_entity_poly.pdbx_seq_one_letter_code
_entity_poly.pdbx_strand_id
1 'polypeptide(L)' 'GGRTESILMSLPPLVRWEYDYQPEPGSAEARLTDEFLTGRDWLGIDGKEPS' A
#
# COMPACT_ATOMS: atom_id res chain seq x y z
N GLY A 1 -22.67 22.32 5.60
CA GLY A 1 -22.47 20.91 5.24
C GLY A 1 -22.27 20.79 3.75
N GLY A 2 -21.05 21.04 3.25
CA GLY A 2 -20.68 20.92 1.84
C GLY A 2 -19.29 20.32 1.69
N ARG A 3 -18.96 19.34 2.54
CA ARG A 3 -17.65 18.69 2.60
C ARG A 3 -17.71 17.16 2.55
N THR A 4 -18.91 16.57 2.59
CA THR A 4 -19.06 15.11 2.53
C THR A 4 -18.72 14.62 1.14
N GLU A 5 -19.21 15.31 0.11
CA GLU A 5 -18.95 15.01 -1.29
C GLU A 5 -17.44 15.13 -1.57
N SER A 6 -16.79 16.20 -1.12
CA SER A 6 -15.34 16.34 -1.28
C SER A 6 -14.52 15.26 -0.56
N ILE A 7 -15.05 14.67 0.51
CA ILE A 7 -14.44 13.51 1.19
C ILE A 7 -14.62 12.24 0.35
N LEU A 8 -15.79 12.05 -0.27
CA LEU A 8 -16.12 10.85 -1.02
C LEU A 8 -15.52 10.83 -2.44
N MET A 9 -15.14 11.98 -3.00
CA MET A 9 -14.57 12.06 -4.35
C MET A 9 -13.24 11.32 -4.52
N SER A 10 -12.49 11.06 -3.43
CA SER A 10 -11.24 10.29 -3.50
C SER A 10 -11.46 8.77 -3.39
N LEU A 11 -12.67 8.32 -3.07
CA LEU A 11 -12.96 6.90 -2.93
C LEU A 11 -13.05 6.25 -4.31
N PRO A 12 -12.48 5.05 -4.48
CA PRO A 12 -12.68 4.28 -5.70
C PRO A 12 -14.16 3.87 -5.82
N PRO A 13 -14.68 3.71 -7.05
CA PRO A 13 -16.07 3.33 -7.29
C PRO A 13 -16.38 1.88 -6.86
N LEU A 14 -15.35 1.05 -6.70
CA LEU A 14 -15.46 -0.33 -6.21
C LEU A 14 -14.25 -0.66 -5.34
N VAL A 15 -14.50 -1.41 -4.28
CA VAL A 15 -13.49 -1.92 -3.35
C VAL A 15 -13.91 -3.32 -2.88
N ARG A 16 -12.94 -4.18 -2.59
CA ARG A 16 -13.15 -5.55 -2.13
C ARG A 16 -12.51 -5.72 -0.76
N TRP A 17 -13.21 -6.43 0.12
CA TRP A 17 -12.68 -6.88 1.40
C TRP A 17 -12.74 -8.40 1.46
N GLU A 18 -11.69 -8.99 1.98
CA GLU A 18 -11.57 -10.41 2.23
C GLU A 18 -11.15 -10.60 3.68
N TYR A 19 -11.77 -11.57 4.35
CA TYR A 19 -11.43 -11.89 5.73
C TYR A 19 -10.11 -12.68 5.75
N ASP A 20 -9.17 -12.24 6.59
CA ASP A 20 -7.86 -12.90 6.78
C ASP A 20 -7.17 -13.27 5.46
N TYR A 21 -7.17 -12.34 4.50
CA TYR A 21 -6.50 -12.55 3.22
C TYR A 21 -4.99 -12.67 3.42
N GLN A 22 -4.43 -13.80 3.00
CA GLN A 22 -2.99 -14.07 2.99
C GLN A 22 -2.55 -14.29 1.55
N PRO A 23 -1.68 -13.43 0.97
CA PRO A 23 -1.18 -13.64 -0.38
C PRO A 23 -0.31 -14.89 -0.46
N GLU A 24 -0.27 -15.53 -1.63
CA GLU A 24 0.60 -16.70 -1.82
C GLU A 24 2.08 -16.32 -1.70
N PRO A 25 2.90 -17.11 -0.97
CA PRO A 25 4.33 -16.84 -0.84
C PRO A 25 5.03 -16.75 -2.19
N GLY A 26 5.78 -15.67 -2.40
CA GLY A 26 6.52 -15.41 -3.64
C GLY A 26 5.69 -14.80 -4.78
N SER A 27 4.40 -14.56 -4.57
CA SER A 27 3.55 -13.84 -5.54
C SER A 27 3.90 -12.35 -5.60
N ALA A 28 3.37 -11.66 -6.62
CA ALA A 28 3.52 -10.21 -6.74
C ALA A 28 2.78 -9.47 -5.61
N GLU A 29 1.65 -10.01 -5.16
CA GLU A 29 0.86 -9.51 -4.03
C GLU A 29 1.63 -9.62 -2.71
N ALA A 30 2.33 -10.74 -2.46
CA ALA A 30 3.20 -10.88 -1.29
C ALA A 30 4.37 -9.88 -1.35
N ARG A 31 4.99 -9.69 -2.53
CA ARG A 31 6.05 -8.70 -2.70
C ARG A 31 5.55 -7.27 -2.42
N LEU A 32 4.33 -6.95 -2.85
CA LEU A 32 3.72 -5.64 -2.61
C LEU A 32 3.70 -5.30 -1.11
N THR A 33 3.24 -6.24 -0.27
CA THR A 33 3.20 -6.03 1.18
C THR A 33 4.58 -6.01 1.82
N ASP A 34 5.46 -6.92 1.41
CA ASP A 34 6.73 -7.15 2.09
C ASP A 34 7.79 -6.11 1.73
N GLU A 35 7.79 -5.60 0.50
CA GLU A 35 8.85 -4.72 -0.01
C GLU A 35 8.39 -3.29 -0.30
N PHE A 36 7.16 -3.10 -0.81
CA PHE A 36 6.71 -1.80 -1.33
C PHE A 36 5.87 -1.01 -0.35
N LEU A 37 5.05 -1.67 0.48
CA LEU A 37 4.22 -1.02 1.51
C LEU A 37 4.97 -0.84 2.83
N THR A 38 6.29 -0.66 2.75
CA THR A 38 7.16 -0.37 3.90
C THR A 38 7.86 0.98 3.68
N GLY A 39 8.24 1.65 4.77
CA GLY A 39 9.06 2.87 4.66
C GLY A 39 10.44 2.51 4.12
N ARG A 40 10.73 2.89 2.87
CA ARG A 40 11.98 2.57 2.18
C ARG A 40 12.59 3.82 1.56
N ASP A 41 13.92 3.89 1.61
CA ASP A 41 14.67 4.84 0.79
C ASP A 41 14.74 4.33 -0.65
N TRP A 42 13.93 4.95 -1.52
CA TRP A 42 13.84 4.62 -2.93
C TRP A 42 15.01 5.15 -3.76
N LEU A 43 15.67 6.22 -3.30
CA LEU A 43 16.72 6.91 -4.04
C LEU A 43 18.12 6.59 -3.51
N GLY A 44 18.23 5.94 -2.35
CA GLY A 44 19.50 5.58 -1.72
C GLY A 44 20.28 6.80 -1.21
N ILE A 45 19.59 7.90 -0.94
CA ILE A 45 20.20 9.20 -0.59
C ILE A 45 20.48 9.32 0.91
N ASP A 46 19.86 8.48 1.75
CA ASP A 46 19.98 8.58 3.20
C ASP A 46 21.29 7.97 3.74
N GLY A 47 22.13 7.40 2.88
CA GLY A 47 23.49 6.94 3.21
C GLY A 47 23.56 5.83 4.27
N LYS A 48 22.42 5.24 4.64
CA LYS A 48 22.34 4.11 5.56
C LYS A 48 22.70 2.85 4.76
N GLU A 49 23.82 2.22 5.11
CA GLU A 49 24.17 0.90 4.54
C GLU A 49 23.00 -0.09 4.76
N PRO A 50 22.61 -0.86 3.73
CA PRO A 50 21.60 -1.89 3.91
C PRO A 50 22.18 -3.01 4.79
N SER A 51 21.50 -3.30 5.90
CA SER A 51 21.76 -4.46 6.77
C SER A 51 21.38 -5.77 6.09
#